data_AF-A0A7D5EFS3-F1
#
_entry.id   AF-A0A7D5EFS3-F1
#
_cell.length_a   1.000
_cell.length_b   1.000
_cell.length_c   1.000
_cell.angle_alpha   90.00
_cell.angle_beta   90.00
_cell.angle_gamma   90.00
#
_symmetry.space_group_name_H-M   'P 1'
#
loop_
_entity.id
_entity.type
_entity.pdbx_description
1 polymer ?
#
loop_
_entity_poly.entity_id
_entity_poly.type
_entity_poly.pdbx_seq_one_letter_code
_entity_poly.pdbx_strand_id
1 'polypeptide(L)'
;MNFGMILIWLAFITALGATAYSLLKIRTDRQKFGMLSKKLEIACAVTVTLAMLTLILQLLSVNASYDYVFSHSSTDLAWYYRISALWAGQEGSMLLWAWAITMILLVVQYTGSTKQLAGTRLMDLTRMTSLGITSVLLLLLVLKNPFAAYHVVQDVGVELTNWNPFVTLYDVAYGQGMNPLLRNPWMAVHPPVLFLGYAAFTIPFAAAIANLVIKDERWTDIARDWMRVAWLFLTLGIGLGGFWAYEVLGWGAWYWTWDPVETSSLIPWITATAFLHARTRATYGEYQFLAPLLAVLSFILVIFATFVTRSGMWASVHSWQDFSLEGLVIAIFLVVLTGSSVVLLARRYFEDEE
;
A
#
# COMPACT_ATOMS: atom_id res chain seq x y z
N MET A 1 -7.38 -25.27 10.91
CA MET A 1 -7.43 -24.58 9.59
C MET A 1 -7.23 -23.09 9.80
N ASN A 2 -6.19 -22.54 9.20
CA ASN A 2 -5.82 -21.13 9.22
C ASN A 2 -6.61 -20.35 8.18
N PHE A 3 -7.73 -19.77 8.60
CA PHE A 3 -8.62 -19.03 7.72
C PHE A 3 -8.00 -17.74 7.18
N GLY A 4 -7.20 -17.04 8.00
CA GLY A 4 -6.55 -15.80 7.60
C GLY A 4 -5.58 -15.97 6.44
N MET A 5 -4.78 -17.04 6.45
CA MET A 5 -3.86 -17.38 5.36
C MET A 5 -4.62 -17.60 4.04
N ILE A 6 -5.73 -18.34 4.08
CA ILE A 6 -6.59 -18.58 2.91
C ILE A 6 -7.17 -17.26 2.38
N LEU A 7 -7.61 -16.35 3.25
CA LEU A 7 -8.13 -15.05 2.84
C LEU A 7 -7.09 -14.21 2.09
N ILE A 8 -5.82 -14.20 2.53
CA ILE A 8 -4.73 -13.51 1.83
C ILE A 8 -4.50 -14.10 0.44
N TRP A 9 -4.50 -15.43 0.30
CA TRP A 9 -4.34 -16.10 -0.98
C TRP A 9 -5.51 -15.81 -1.93
N LEU A 10 -6.75 -15.85 -1.42
CA LEU A 10 -7.94 -15.48 -2.20
C LEU A 10 -7.91 -14.02 -2.63
N ALA A 11 -7.49 -13.11 -1.75
CA ALA A 11 -7.29 -11.71 -2.08
C ALA A 11 -6.29 -11.54 -3.23
N PHE A 12 -5.13 -12.20 -3.15
CA PHE A 12 -4.13 -12.15 -4.22
C PHE A 12 -4.66 -12.68 -5.56
N ILE A 13 -5.30 -13.85 -5.56
CA ILE A 13 -5.85 -14.47 -6.77
C ILE A 13 -6.94 -13.58 -7.39
N THR A 14 -7.83 -13.01 -6.57
CA THR A 14 -8.91 -12.14 -7.05
C THR A 14 -8.37 -10.81 -7.57
N ALA A 15 -7.36 -10.20 -6.92
CA ALA A 15 -6.69 -9.00 -7.43
C ALA A 15 -6.00 -9.25 -8.77
N LEU A 16 -5.23 -10.33 -8.87
CA LEU A 16 -4.52 -10.71 -10.09
C LEU A 16 -5.51 -11.01 -11.23
N GLY A 17 -6.57 -11.75 -10.94
CA GLY A 17 -7.66 -11.99 -11.87
C GLY A 17 -8.36 -10.70 -12.30
N ALA A 18 -8.64 -9.78 -11.38
CA ALA A 18 -9.26 -8.49 -11.69
C ALA A 18 -8.38 -7.65 -12.64
N THR A 19 -7.07 -7.63 -12.40
CA THR A 19 -6.07 -7.00 -13.28
C THR A 19 -6.05 -7.65 -14.66
N ALA A 20 -5.95 -8.97 -14.73
CA ALA A 20 -5.89 -9.73 -15.99
C ALA A 20 -7.16 -9.55 -16.83
N TYR A 21 -8.35 -9.62 -16.22
CA TYR A 21 -9.61 -9.39 -16.93
C TYR A 21 -9.80 -7.93 -17.33
N SER A 22 -9.27 -6.97 -16.58
CA SER A 22 -9.26 -5.57 -17.01
C SER A 22 -8.38 -5.36 -18.24
N LEU A 23 -7.20 -5.98 -18.27
CA LEU A 23 -6.33 -5.99 -19.45
C LEU A 23 -7.01 -6.64 -20.67
N LEU A 24 -7.68 -7.78 -20.47
CA LEU A 24 -8.45 -8.44 -21.54
C LEU A 24 -9.61 -7.57 -22.03
N LYS A 25 -10.30 -6.85 -21.14
CA LYS A 25 -11.32 -5.87 -21.51
C LYS A 25 -10.71 -4.80 -22.42
N ILE A 26 -9.58 -4.21 -22.03
CA ILE A 26 -8.91 -3.13 -22.78
C ILE A 26 -8.43 -3.63 -24.16
N ARG A 27 -7.96 -4.87 -24.26
CA ARG A 27 -7.47 -5.45 -25.53
C ARG A 27 -8.58 -5.90 -26.49
N THR A 28 -9.70 -6.40 -25.97
CA THR A 28 -10.76 -7.04 -26.79
C THR A 28 -12.04 -6.23 -26.88
N ASP A 29 -12.17 -5.16 -26.10
CA ASP A 29 -13.36 -4.32 -25.91
C ASP A 29 -14.64 -5.09 -25.52
N ARG A 30 -14.49 -6.33 -25.04
CA ARG A 30 -15.63 -7.17 -24.63
C ARG A 30 -16.07 -6.81 -23.21
N GLN A 31 -17.29 -6.28 -23.08
CA GLN A 31 -17.89 -5.88 -21.80
C GLN A 31 -17.97 -7.01 -20.77
N LYS A 32 -18.06 -8.28 -21.22
CA LYS A 32 -18.03 -9.46 -20.33
C LYS A 32 -16.78 -9.49 -19.43
N PHE A 33 -15.61 -9.16 -19.97
CA PHE A 33 -14.37 -9.14 -19.18
C PHE A 33 -14.35 -7.97 -18.20
N GLY A 34 -14.89 -6.81 -18.58
CA GLY A 34 -15.05 -5.66 -17.68
C GLY A 34 -15.95 -5.95 -16.48
N MET A 35 -17.07 -6.65 -16.70
CA MET A 35 -17.96 -7.08 -15.62
C MET A 35 -17.28 -8.08 -14.68
N LEU A 36 -16.52 -9.03 -15.22
CA LEU A 36 -15.80 -10.03 -14.42
C LEU A 36 -14.68 -9.37 -13.60
N SER A 37 -13.93 -8.45 -14.19
CA SER A 37 -12.92 -7.65 -13.47
C SER A 37 -13.53 -6.90 -12.29
N LYS A 38 -14.69 -6.23 -12.47
CA LYS A 38 -15.41 -5.55 -11.37
C LYS A 38 -15.84 -6.50 -10.25
N LYS A 39 -16.36 -7.68 -10.60
CA LYS A 39 -16.75 -8.69 -9.60
C LYS A 39 -15.55 -9.17 -8.78
N LEU A 40 -14.41 -9.40 -9.43
CA LEU A 40 -13.18 -9.82 -8.77
C LEU A 40 -12.56 -8.69 -7.93
N GLU A 41 -12.65 -7.43 -8.36
CA GLU A 41 -12.27 -6.27 -7.54
C GLU A 41 -13.07 -6.22 -6.23
N ILE A 42 -14.39 -6.39 -6.30
CA ILE A 42 -15.24 -6.44 -5.10
C ILE A 42 -14.88 -7.65 -4.22
N ALA A 43 -14.67 -8.82 -4.83
CA ALA A 43 -14.25 -10.01 -4.09
C ALA A 43 -12.90 -9.81 -3.39
N CYS A 44 -11.95 -9.13 -4.03
CA CYS A 44 -10.67 -8.73 -3.44
C CYS A 44 -10.90 -7.80 -2.25
N ALA A 45 -11.70 -6.74 -2.40
CA ALA A 45 -11.97 -5.81 -1.31
C ALA A 45 -12.62 -6.50 -0.09
N VAL A 46 -13.57 -7.41 -0.34
CA VAL A 46 -14.22 -8.20 0.71
C VAL A 46 -13.22 -9.14 1.40
N THR A 47 -12.43 -9.90 0.64
CA THR A 47 -11.46 -10.85 1.20
C THR A 47 -10.34 -10.15 1.99
N VAL A 48 -9.81 -9.04 1.50
CA VAL A 48 -8.84 -8.21 2.23
C VAL A 48 -9.45 -7.61 3.50
N THR A 49 -10.69 -7.13 3.43
CA THR A 49 -11.40 -6.62 4.62
C THR A 49 -11.60 -7.72 5.67
N LEU A 50 -12.03 -8.92 5.25
CA LEU A 50 -12.17 -10.07 6.14
C LEU A 50 -10.82 -10.49 6.72
N ALA A 51 -9.73 -10.43 5.96
CA ALA A 51 -8.39 -10.72 6.46
C ALA A 51 -8.01 -9.70 7.54
N MET A 52 -8.22 -8.41 7.29
CA MET A 52 -7.93 -7.35 8.26
C MET A 52 -8.75 -7.49 9.55
N LEU A 53 -10.06 -7.77 9.44
CA LEU A 53 -10.92 -8.03 10.60
C LEU A 53 -10.49 -9.29 11.37
N THR A 54 -10.13 -10.36 10.65
CA THR A 54 -9.64 -11.60 11.29
C THR A 54 -8.36 -11.33 12.07
N LEU A 55 -7.42 -10.58 11.50
CA LEU A 55 -6.17 -10.23 12.19
C LEU A 55 -6.42 -9.37 13.43
N ILE A 56 -7.32 -8.37 13.35
CA ILE A 56 -7.73 -7.57 14.50
C ILE A 56 -8.31 -8.45 15.62
N LEU A 57 -9.18 -9.41 15.26
CA LEU A 57 -9.75 -10.34 16.25
C LEU A 57 -8.69 -11.20 16.92
N GLN A 58 -7.72 -11.74 16.16
CA GLN A 58 -6.62 -12.53 16.72
C GLN A 58 -5.69 -11.69 17.61
N LEU A 59 -5.45 -10.41 17.26
CA LEU A 59 -4.66 -9.49 18.07
C LEU A 59 -5.36 -9.12 19.38
N LEU A 60 -6.68 -8.88 19.34
CA LEU A 60 -7.49 -8.58 20.52
C LEU A 60 -7.58 -9.77 21.49
N SER A 61 -7.76 -10.98 20.95
CA SER A 61 -7.77 -12.22 21.73
C SER A 61 -6.38 -12.70 22.15
N VAL A 62 -5.31 -12.11 21.62
CA VAL A 62 -3.91 -12.48 21.88
C VAL A 62 -3.66 -13.96 21.56
N ASN A 63 -4.16 -14.43 20.40
CA ASN A 63 -3.90 -15.78 19.94
C ASN A 63 -2.46 -15.91 19.41
N ALA A 64 -1.52 -16.25 20.30
CA ALA A 64 -0.10 -16.36 20.00
C ALA A 64 0.29 -17.60 19.18
N SER A 65 -0.69 -18.41 18.74
CA SER A 65 -0.45 -19.44 17.70
C SER A 65 0.01 -18.82 16.37
N TYR A 66 -0.32 -17.55 16.13
CA TYR A 66 0.16 -16.79 14.97
C TYR A 66 1.37 -15.96 15.34
N ASP A 67 2.43 -16.05 14.53
CA ASP A 67 3.71 -15.40 14.81
C ASP A 67 3.60 -13.87 14.89
N TYR A 68 2.78 -13.27 14.01
CA TYR A 68 2.53 -11.83 14.05
C TYR A 68 1.87 -11.38 15.37
N VAL A 69 0.94 -12.19 15.90
CA VAL A 69 0.26 -11.90 17.17
C VAL A 69 1.22 -12.11 18.33
N PHE A 70 1.99 -13.19 18.31
CA PHE A 70 3.04 -13.46 19.29
C PHE A 70 4.04 -12.30 19.39
N SER A 71 4.48 -11.77 18.25
CA SER A 71 5.51 -10.72 18.17
C SER A 71 5.01 -9.31 18.50
N HIS A 72 3.69 -9.07 18.48
CA HIS A 72 3.15 -7.70 18.56
C HIS A 72 2.00 -7.49 19.56
N SER A 73 1.41 -8.54 20.13
CA SER A 73 0.29 -8.43 21.08
C SER A 73 0.58 -9.22 22.36
N SER A 74 0.08 -8.72 23.48
CA SER A 74 0.11 -9.40 24.78
C SER A 74 -1.13 -9.04 25.61
N THR A 75 -1.43 -9.87 26.60
CA THR A 75 -2.56 -9.65 27.53
C THR A 75 -2.38 -8.42 28.43
N ASP A 76 -1.16 -7.93 28.56
CA ASP A 76 -0.84 -6.76 29.38
C ASP A 76 -1.09 -5.43 28.65
N LEU A 77 -1.21 -5.49 27.32
CA LEU A 77 -1.52 -4.30 26.52
C LEU A 77 -2.99 -3.94 26.64
N ALA A 78 -3.27 -2.64 26.74
CA ALA A 78 -4.62 -2.12 26.60
C ALA A 78 -5.20 -2.47 25.22
N TRP A 79 -6.52 -2.64 25.14
CA TRP A 79 -7.19 -3.13 23.92
C TRP A 79 -6.90 -2.27 22.68
N TYR A 80 -6.78 -0.96 22.82
CA TYR A 80 -6.48 -0.06 21.70
C TYR A 80 -5.05 -0.23 21.19
N TYR A 81 -4.09 -0.57 22.05
CA TYR A 81 -2.74 -0.94 21.61
C TYR A 81 -2.72 -2.27 20.86
N ARG A 82 -3.57 -3.23 21.25
CA ARG A 82 -3.74 -4.48 20.52
C ARG A 82 -4.35 -4.27 19.13
N ILE A 83 -5.26 -3.30 18.98
CA ILE A 83 -5.73 -2.90 17.64
C ILE A 83 -4.58 -2.27 16.86
N SER A 84 -3.82 -1.35 17.48
CA SER A 84 -2.71 -0.68 16.79
C SER A 84 -1.56 -1.60 16.40
N ALA A 85 -1.43 -2.75 17.07
CA ALA A 85 -0.50 -3.81 16.68
C ALA A 85 -0.75 -4.30 15.23
N LEU A 86 -1.94 -4.07 14.66
CA LEU A 86 -2.23 -4.32 13.25
C LEU A 86 -1.23 -3.62 12.33
N TRP A 87 -0.68 -2.46 12.68
CA TRP A 87 0.30 -1.75 11.85
C TRP A 87 1.65 -1.57 12.53
N ALA A 88 1.90 -2.31 13.63
CA ALA A 88 3.21 -2.36 14.29
C ALA A 88 4.26 -3.08 13.43
N GLY A 89 3.86 -4.18 12.79
CA GLY A 89 4.72 -5.00 11.94
C GLY A 89 4.59 -4.66 10.45
N GLN A 90 5.46 -5.26 9.64
CA GLN A 90 5.50 -5.03 8.20
C GLN A 90 4.25 -5.60 7.51
N GLU A 91 3.92 -6.84 7.83
CA GLU A 91 2.83 -7.63 7.26
C GLU A 91 1.49 -6.93 7.47
N GLY A 92 1.20 -6.55 8.71
CA GLY A 92 -0.05 -5.89 9.03
C GLY A 92 -0.14 -4.47 8.43
N SER A 93 0.96 -3.72 8.38
CA SER A 93 0.99 -2.40 7.70
C SER A 93 0.79 -2.51 6.17
N MET A 94 1.33 -3.55 5.54
CA MET A 94 1.11 -3.85 4.12
C MET A 94 -0.34 -4.28 3.85
N LEU A 95 -0.95 -5.03 4.78
CA LEU A 95 -2.36 -5.39 4.72
C LEU A 95 -3.26 -4.14 4.81
N LEU A 96 -2.94 -3.21 5.72
CA LEU A 96 -3.64 -1.93 5.83
C LEU A 96 -3.52 -1.11 4.54
N TRP A 97 -2.34 -1.08 3.92
CA TRP A 97 -2.13 -0.37 2.66
C TRP A 97 -2.93 -0.97 1.50
N ALA A 98 -2.84 -2.30 1.32
CA ALA A 98 -3.60 -3.01 0.29
C ALA A 98 -5.12 -2.81 0.49
N TRP A 99 -5.59 -2.90 1.74
CA TRP A 99 -6.97 -2.62 2.09
C TRP A 99 -7.38 -1.20 1.71
N ALA A 100 -6.59 -0.19 2.09
CA ALA A 100 -6.87 1.21 1.78
C ALA A 100 -6.98 1.47 0.26
N ILE A 101 -6.11 0.86 -0.57
CA ILE A 101 -6.21 0.98 -2.02
C ILE A 101 -7.53 0.36 -2.53
N THR A 102 -7.90 -0.82 -2.04
CA THR A 102 -9.17 -1.46 -2.48
C THR A 102 -10.40 -0.62 -2.11
N MET A 103 -10.41 -0.02 -0.92
CA MET A 103 -11.50 0.86 -0.49
C MET A 103 -11.54 2.14 -1.32
N ILE A 104 -10.39 2.73 -1.60
CA ILE A 104 -10.27 3.90 -2.49
C ILE A 104 -10.79 3.57 -3.89
N LEU A 105 -10.50 2.38 -4.44
CA LEU A 105 -11.00 1.95 -5.75
C LEU A 105 -12.52 1.75 -5.80
N LEU A 106 -13.13 1.32 -4.69
CA LEU A 106 -14.58 1.28 -4.58
C LEU A 106 -15.17 2.70 -4.54
N VAL A 107 -14.53 3.64 -3.84
CA VAL A 107 -15.03 5.02 -3.66
C VAL A 107 -14.81 5.88 -4.90
N VAL A 108 -13.69 5.72 -5.61
CA VAL A 108 -13.31 6.59 -6.74
C VAL A 108 -14.35 6.56 -7.86
N GLN A 109 -15.04 5.44 -8.07
CA GLN A 109 -16.04 5.32 -9.14
C GLN A 109 -17.34 6.09 -8.86
N TYR A 110 -17.58 6.53 -7.61
CA TYR A 110 -18.83 7.16 -7.20
C TYR A 110 -18.68 8.60 -6.70
N THR A 111 -17.46 9.13 -6.69
CA THR A 111 -17.15 10.45 -6.10
C THR A 111 -16.77 11.49 -7.15
N GLY A 112 -16.94 12.78 -6.80
CA GLY A 112 -16.40 13.93 -7.53
C GLY A 112 -16.47 13.90 -9.06
N SER A 113 -15.37 14.34 -9.69
CA SER A 113 -15.16 14.31 -11.14
C SER A 113 -15.06 12.89 -11.70
N THR A 114 -14.62 11.93 -10.89
CA THR A 114 -14.38 10.54 -11.29
C THR A 114 -15.67 9.77 -11.58
N LYS A 115 -16.80 10.13 -10.96
CA LYS A 115 -18.12 9.58 -11.27
C LYS A 115 -18.51 9.79 -12.74
N GLN A 116 -18.21 10.96 -13.31
CA GLN A 116 -18.52 11.28 -14.70
C GLN A 116 -17.65 10.49 -15.69
N LEU A 117 -16.48 10.03 -15.22
CA LEU A 117 -15.53 9.23 -15.99
C LEU A 117 -15.75 7.73 -15.79
N ALA A 118 -16.75 7.32 -15.01
CA ALA A 118 -17.08 5.92 -14.80
C ALA A 118 -17.45 5.24 -16.13
N GLY A 119 -16.80 4.12 -16.43
CA GLY A 119 -17.02 3.37 -17.68
C GLY A 119 -16.25 3.89 -18.89
N THR A 120 -15.48 4.97 -18.75
CA THR A 120 -14.53 5.41 -19.78
C THR A 120 -13.29 4.52 -19.81
N ARG A 121 -12.63 4.47 -20.97
CA ARG A 121 -11.34 3.77 -21.13
C ARG A 121 -10.26 4.32 -20.18
N LEU A 122 -10.29 5.62 -19.88
CA LEU A 122 -9.41 6.27 -18.91
C LEU A 122 -9.57 5.65 -17.51
N MET A 123 -10.81 5.50 -17.04
CA MET A 123 -11.10 4.90 -15.73
C MET A 123 -10.78 3.41 -15.71
N ASP A 124 -11.01 2.69 -16.80
CA ASP A 124 -10.64 1.26 -16.89
C ASP A 124 -9.12 1.04 -16.77
N LEU A 125 -8.31 1.87 -17.45
CA LEU A 125 -6.85 1.85 -17.34
C LEU A 125 -6.37 2.27 -15.94
N THR A 126 -7.00 3.29 -15.35
CA THR A 126 -6.71 3.74 -13.98
C THR A 126 -6.98 2.61 -12.98
N ARG A 127 -8.13 1.92 -13.10
CA ARG A 127 -8.46 0.77 -12.26
C ARG A 127 -7.52 -0.41 -12.50
N MET A 128 -7.22 -0.75 -13.76
CA MET A 128 -6.28 -1.83 -14.10
C MET A 128 -4.92 -1.62 -13.45
N THR A 129 -4.36 -0.41 -13.58
CA THR A 129 -3.03 -0.08 -13.05
C THR A 129 -3.03 -0.15 -11.53
N SER A 130 -4.06 0.39 -10.88
CA SER A 130 -4.21 0.33 -9.42
C SER A 130 -4.36 -1.10 -8.90
N LEU A 131 -5.15 -1.94 -9.57
CA LEU A 131 -5.30 -3.37 -9.24
C LEU A 131 -4.00 -4.14 -9.44
N GLY A 132 -3.19 -3.79 -10.45
CA GLY A 132 -1.86 -4.35 -10.66
C GLY A 132 -0.93 -4.05 -9.49
N ILE A 133 -0.92 -2.80 -9.01
CA ILE A 133 -0.18 -2.40 -7.80
C ILE A 133 -0.68 -3.18 -6.57
N THR A 134 -2.00 -3.27 -6.36
CA THR A 134 -2.59 -4.05 -5.26
C THR A 134 -2.19 -5.52 -5.34
N SER A 135 -2.09 -6.09 -6.53
CA SER A 135 -1.68 -7.48 -6.75
C SER A 135 -0.23 -7.72 -6.32
N VAL A 136 0.67 -6.75 -6.53
CA VAL A 136 2.07 -6.82 -6.05
C VAL A 136 2.12 -6.72 -4.52
N LEU A 137 1.35 -5.81 -3.91
CA LEU A 137 1.28 -5.72 -2.44
C LEU A 137 0.71 -7.00 -1.81
N LEU A 138 -0.30 -7.60 -2.43
CA LEU A 138 -0.86 -8.87 -1.98
C LEU A 138 0.09 -10.05 -2.21
N LEU A 139 0.93 -10.02 -3.25
CA LEU A 139 2.01 -10.99 -3.43
C LEU A 139 3.00 -10.93 -2.26
N LEU A 140 3.39 -9.73 -1.81
CA LEU A 140 4.25 -9.58 -0.63
C LEU A 140 3.61 -10.23 0.62
N LEU A 141 2.29 -10.09 0.78
CA LEU A 141 1.55 -10.73 1.89
C LEU A 141 1.41 -12.24 1.74
N VAL A 142 1.46 -12.78 0.52
CA VAL A 142 1.56 -14.23 0.31
C VAL A 142 2.94 -14.72 0.78
N LEU A 143 4.01 -14.00 0.43
CA LEU A 143 5.39 -14.34 0.80
C LEU A 143 5.66 -14.18 2.30
N LYS A 144 5.11 -13.14 2.92
CA LYS A 144 5.24 -12.84 4.36
C LYS A 144 3.84 -12.61 4.95
N ASN A 145 3.18 -13.70 5.28
CA ASN A 145 1.77 -13.67 5.68
C ASN A 145 1.65 -13.31 7.18
N PRO A 146 0.78 -12.35 7.56
CA PRO A 146 0.54 -12.04 8.97
C PRO A 146 -0.10 -13.20 9.74
N PHE A 147 -0.60 -14.23 9.03
CA PHE A 147 -1.13 -15.44 9.62
C PHE A 147 -0.15 -16.61 9.56
N ALA A 148 1.15 -16.39 9.36
CA ALA A 148 2.15 -17.44 9.60
C ALA A 148 1.96 -18.00 11.01
N ALA A 149 1.90 -19.33 11.14
CA ALA A 149 1.45 -19.98 12.36
C ALA A 149 2.38 -21.09 12.81
N TYR A 150 2.53 -21.20 14.13
CA TYR A 150 3.24 -22.30 14.77
C TYR A 150 2.42 -23.58 14.65
N HIS A 151 3.07 -24.67 14.28
CA HIS A 151 2.44 -25.99 14.18
C HIS A 151 3.39 -27.08 14.63
N VAL A 152 2.82 -28.21 15.05
CA VAL A 152 3.59 -29.38 15.49
C VAL A 152 3.86 -30.27 14.29
N VAL A 153 5.14 -30.53 14.02
CA VAL A 153 5.62 -31.49 13.04
C VAL A 153 6.08 -32.73 13.80
N GLN A 154 5.53 -33.90 13.45
CA GLN A 154 5.97 -35.18 14.01
C GLN A 154 7.48 -35.34 13.79
N ASP A 155 8.20 -35.76 14.84
CA ASP A 155 9.64 -36.01 14.85
C ASP A 155 10.59 -34.79 14.74
N VAL A 156 10.07 -33.56 14.55
CA VAL A 156 10.90 -32.34 14.43
C VAL A 156 10.63 -31.32 15.55
N GLY A 157 9.39 -31.21 16.02
CA GLY A 157 8.99 -30.27 17.07
C GLY A 157 8.03 -29.20 16.58
N VAL A 158 8.19 -27.96 17.06
CA VAL A 158 7.34 -26.81 16.68
C VAL A 158 8.04 -26.02 15.58
N GLU A 159 7.36 -25.85 14.45
CA GLU A 159 7.86 -25.07 13.32
C GLU A 159 6.86 -23.99 12.89
N LEU A 160 7.37 -22.92 12.28
CA LEU A 160 6.56 -21.88 11.67
C LEU A 160 6.21 -22.27 10.24
N THR A 161 4.93 -22.24 9.88
CA THR A 161 4.50 -22.42 8.48
C THR A 161 3.86 -21.17 7.92
N ASN A 162 4.25 -20.85 6.68
CA ASN A 162 3.60 -19.82 5.86
C ASN A 162 2.87 -20.40 4.63
N TRP A 163 2.89 -21.73 4.46
CA TRP A 163 2.51 -22.38 3.20
C TRP A 163 1.44 -23.45 3.34
N ASN A 164 1.04 -23.78 4.58
CA ASN A 164 0.04 -24.81 4.83
C ASN A 164 -1.08 -24.29 5.77
N PRO A 165 -2.28 -24.01 5.24
CA PRO A 165 -3.39 -23.54 6.05
C PRO A 165 -4.13 -24.66 6.78
N PHE A 166 -3.84 -25.94 6.49
CA PHE A 166 -4.57 -27.07 7.08
C PHE A 166 -3.86 -27.68 8.29
N VAL A 167 -2.82 -27.03 8.79
CA VAL A 167 -2.09 -27.46 9.99
C VAL A 167 -2.93 -27.36 11.26
N THR A 168 -2.60 -28.21 12.22
CA THR A 168 -3.03 -28.09 13.60
C THR A 168 -2.16 -27.04 14.29
N LEU A 169 -2.79 -25.96 14.74
CA LEU A 169 -2.11 -24.86 15.39
C LEU A 169 -1.50 -25.32 16.71
N TYR A 170 -0.26 -24.94 16.95
CA TYR A 170 0.38 -25.07 18.25
C TYR A 170 0.02 -23.84 19.10
N ASP A 171 -0.57 -24.08 20.27
CA ASP A 171 -0.97 -23.02 21.18
C ASP A 171 0.22 -22.51 21.98
N VAL A 172 0.54 -21.22 21.80
CA VAL A 172 1.60 -20.54 22.54
C VAL A 172 0.95 -19.76 23.68
N ALA A 173 1.40 -20.01 24.91
CA ALA A 173 0.71 -19.53 26.11
C ALA A 173 0.70 -18.00 26.30
N TYR A 174 1.67 -17.28 25.75
CA TYR A 174 1.78 -15.83 25.89
C TYR A 174 2.43 -15.19 24.65
N GLY A 175 2.00 -13.97 24.33
CA GLY A 175 2.64 -13.12 23.32
C GLY A 175 3.68 -12.20 23.95
N GLN A 176 4.75 -11.89 23.21
CA GLN A 176 5.83 -10.97 23.63
C GLN A 176 5.33 -9.52 23.79
N GLY A 177 4.26 -9.17 23.07
CA GLY A 177 3.73 -7.81 23.03
C GLY A 177 4.54 -6.87 22.14
N MET A 178 3.97 -5.70 21.84
CA MET A 178 4.65 -4.71 21.01
C MET A 178 5.88 -4.11 21.70
N ASN A 179 6.85 -3.72 20.87
CA ASN A 179 8.02 -2.94 21.25
C ASN A 179 7.60 -1.74 22.15
N PRO A 180 8.26 -1.51 23.30
CA PRO A 180 7.94 -0.41 24.20
C PRO A 180 7.82 0.96 23.52
N LEU A 181 8.64 1.25 22.49
CA LEU A 181 8.59 2.51 21.74
C LEU A 181 7.26 2.71 20.98
N LEU A 182 6.57 1.62 20.67
CA LEU A 182 5.28 1.65 19.96
C LEU A 182 4.08 1.83 20.91
N ARG A 183 4.28 1.78 22.23
CA ARG A 183 3.22 1.93 23.24
C ARG A 183 2.88 3.41 23.48
N ASN A 184 2.53 4.12 22.41
CA ASN A 184 2.22 5.54 22.44
C ASN A 184 0.92 5.84 21.64
N PRO A 185 0.02 6.73 22.10
CA PRO A 185 -1.21 7.05 21.39
C PRO A 185 -1.01 7.50 19.94
N TRP A 186 0.08 8.20 19.64
CA TRP A 186 0.40 8.66 18.28
C TRP A 186 0.74 7.50 17.35
N MET A 187 1.34 6.42 17.85
CA MET A 187 1.53 5.19 17.07
C MET A 187 0.18 4.60 16.62
N ALA A 188 -0.89 4.78 17.39
CA ALA A 188 -2.22 4.30 17.00
C ALA A 188 -2.89 5.14 15.90
N VAL A 189 -2.47 6.39 15.71
CA VAL A 189 -3.14 7.33 14.78
C VAL A 189 -2.29 7.62 13.54
N HIS A 190 -0.99 7.82 13.72
CA HIS A 190 -0.08 8.24 12.66
C HIS A 190 -0.01 7.25 11.48
N PRO A 191 0.27 5.95 11.67
CA PRO A 191 0.45 5.02 10.55
C PRO A 191 -0.81 4.87 9.69
N PRO A 192 -2.03 4.71 10.24
CA PRO A 192 -3.24 4.71 9.41
C PRO A 192 -3.40 5.97 8.56
N VAL A 193 -3.12 7.15 9.11
CA VAL A 193 -3.17 8.42 8.38
C VAL A 193 -2.13 8.45 7.26
N LEU A 194 -0.90 8.02 7.54
CA LEU A 194 0.18 7.94 6.56
C LEU A 194 -0.16 6.98 5.40
N PHE A 195 -0.62 5.77 5.72
CA PHE A 195 -0.96 4.75 4.74
C PHE A 195 -2.17 5.12 3.89
N LEU A 196 -3.14 5.88 4.42
CA LEU A 196 -4.20 6.47 3.61
C LEU A 196 -3.63 7.45 2.56
N GLY A 197 -2.63 8.24 2.94
CA GLY A 197 -1.89 9.09 2.00
C GLY A 197 -1.20 8.28 0.91
N TYR A 198 -0.42 7.27 1.29
CA TYR A 198 0.29 6.38 0.36
C TYR A 198 -0.67 5.62 -0.58
N ALA A 199 -1.79 5.13 -0.05
CA ALA A 199 -2.83 4.48 -0.84
C ALA A 199 -3.43 5.45 -1.87
N ALA A 200 -3.72 6.69 -1.47
CA ALA A 200 -4.32 7.69 -2.34
C ALA A 200 -3.40 8.11 -3.50
N PHE A 201 -2.07 8.13 -3.33
CA PHE A 201 -1.11 8.39 -4.42
C PHE A 201 -1.21 7.40 -5.59
N THR A 202 -1.75 6.19 -5.34
CA THR A 202 -1.99 5.17 -6.38
C THR A 202 -2.90 5.70 -7.49
N ILE A 203 -3.91 6.52 -7.15
CA ILE A 203 -4.92 6.97 -8.10
C ILE A 203 -4.36 8.03 -9.08
N PRO A 204 -3.70 9.12 -8.65
CA PRO A 204 -3.04 10.05 -9.57
C PRO A 204 -1.98 9.38 -10.44
N PHE A 205 -1.19 8.45 -9.89
CA PHE A 205 -0.24 7.66 -10.66
C PHE A 205 -0.95 6.87 -11.76
N ALA A 206 -1.97 6.08 -11.40
CA ALA A 206 -2.68 5.25 -12.35
C ALA A 206 -3.42 6.06 -13.43
N ALA A 207 -3.96 7.23 -13.07
CA ALA A 207 -4.58 8.15 -14.02
C ALA A 207 -3.54 8.78 -14.97
N ALA A 208 -2.35 9.12 -14.47
CA ALA A 208 -1.25 9.61 -15.30
C ALA A 208 -0.79 8.53 -16.29
N ILE A 209 -0.58 7.29 -15.84
CA ILE A 209 -0.26 6.14 -16.71
C ILE A 209 -1.34 5.96 -17.78
N ALA A 210 -2.62 6.05 -17.41
CA ALA A 210 -3.72 5.97 -18.37
C ALA A 210 -3.62 7.08 -19.44
N ASN A 211 -3.36 8.33 -19.05
CA ASN A 211 -3.14 9.42 -20.00
C ASN A 211 -1.93 9.20 -20.93
N LEU A 212 -0.82 8.67 -20.42
CA LEU A 212 0.34 8.37 -21.25
C LEU A 212 0.02 7.34 -22.34
N VAL A 213 -0.97 6.46 -22.11
CA VAL A 213 -1.40 5.44 -23.07
C VAL A 213 -2.47 5.94 -24.05
N ILE A 214 -3.47 6.72 -23.58
CA ILE A 214 -4.64 7.09 -24.41
C ILE A 214 -4.79 8.58 -24.73
N LYS A 215 -3.89 9.44 -24.24
CA LYS A 215 -3.87 10.89 -24.51
C LYS A 215 -5.14 11.62 -24.07
N ASP A 216 -5.76 11.18 -22.97
CA ASP A 216 -7.02 11.74 -22.47
C ASP A 216 -6.79 12.74 -21.34
N GLU A 217 -6.93 14.04 -21.64
CA GLU A 217 -6.67 15.16 -20.73
C GLU A 217 -7.53 15.17 -19.46
N ARG A 218 -8.66 14.46 -19.46
CA ARG A 218 -9.57 14.34 -18.29
C ARG A 218 -8.91 13.63 -17.11
N TRP A 219 -7.76 12.97 -17.32
CA TRP A 219 -6.96 12.40 -16.23
C TRP A 219 -6.57 13.44 -15.17
N THR A 220 -6.40 14.70 -15.57
CA THR A 220 -5.97 15.78 -14.67
C THR A 220 -7.00 16.07 -13.58
N ASP A 221 -8.28 15.83 -13.83
CA ASP A 221 -9.34 16.00 -12.82
C ASP A 221 -9.29 14.87 -11.78
N ILE A 222 -9.12 13.62 -12.24
CA ILE A 222 -8.91 12.46 -11.37
C ILE A 222 -7.68 12.69 -10.48
N ALA A 223 -6.56 13.02 -11.12
CA ALA A 223 -5.28 13.20 -10.44
C ALA A 223 -5.32 14.38 -9.47
N ARG A 224 -5.97 15.50 -9.81
CA ARG A 224 -6.11 16.65 -8.89
C ARG A 224 -6.82 16.27 -7.61
N ASP A 225 -8.03 15.70 -7.74
CA ASP A 225 -8.89 15.47 -6.59
C ASP A 225 -8.23 14.48 -5.62
N TRP A 226 -7.64 13.41 -6.15
CA TRP A 226 -6.96 12.40 -5.34
C TRP A 226 -5.57 12.82 -4.89
N MET A 227 -4.84 13.66 -5.63
CA MET A 227 -3.56 14.21 -5.16
C MET A 227 -3.77 15.13 -3.97
N ARG A 228 -4.87 15.91 -3.92
CA ARG A 228 -5.21 16.73 -2.74
C ARG A 228 -5.45 15.86 -1.51
N VAL A 229 -6.18 14.75 -1.67
CA VAL A 229 -6.40 13.78 -0.60
C VAL A 229 -5.07 13.17 -0.15
N ALA A 230 -4.27 12.66 -1.09
CA ALA A 230 -2.96 12.07 -0.80
C ALA A 230 -2.03 13.05 -0.08
N TRP A 231 -1.96 14.29 -0.57
CA TRP A 231 -1.17 15.37 0.01
C TRP A 231 -1.63 15.73 1.42
N LEU A 232 -2.95 15.84 1.66
CA LEU A 232 -3.49 16.15 2.99
C LEU A 232 -3.14 15.06 4.00
N PHE A 233 -3.42 13.80 3.67
CA PHE A 233 -3.13 12.66 4.56
C PHE A 233 -1.64 12.47 4.77
N LEU A 234 -0.81 12.68 3.74
CA LEU A 234 0.65 12.64 3.90
C LEU A 234 1.15 13.79 4.78
N THR A 235 0.60 15.00 4.65
CA THR A 235 0.94 16.15 5.52
C THR A 235 0.62 15.85 6.98
N LEU A 236 -0.59 15.32 7.24
CA LEU A 236 -0.99 14.91 8.58
C LEU A 236 -0.13 13.75 9.09
N GLY A 237 0.19 12.78 8.24
CA GLY A 237 1.09 11.68 8.55
C GLY A 237 2.45 12.19 9.00
N ILE A 238 3.13 12.98 8.17
CA ILE A 238 4.44 13.59 8.48
C ILE A 238 4.38 14.38 9.79
N GLY A 239 3.36 15.23 9.98
CA GLY A 239 3.21 16.03 11.19
C GLY A 239 3.00 15.20 12.46
N LEU A 240 2.12 14.21 12.41
CA LEU A 240 1.86 13.30 13.54
C LEU A 240 3.08 12.41 13.84
N GLY A 241 3.80 11.96 12.81
CA GLY A 241 5.00 11.16 12.95
C GLY A 241 6.13 11.94 13.60
N GLY A 242 6.33 13.18 13.16
CA GLY A 242 7.30 14.09 13.77
C GLY A 242 7.00 14.42 15.22
N PHE A 243 5.71 14.60 15.56
CA PHE A 243 5.29 14.79 16.96
C PHE A 243 5.54 13.54 17.81
N TRP A 244 5.24 12.35 17.29
CA TRP A 244 5.51 11.09 17.96
C TRP A 244 7.01 10.85 18.20
N ALA A 245 7.85 11.12 17.19
CA ALA A 245 9.30 11.01 17.30
C ALA A 245 9.85 11.92 18.40
N TYR A 246 9.35 13.17 18.47
CA TYR A 246 9.70 14.11 19.55
C TYR A 246 9.35 13.57 20.94
N GLU A 247 8.16 12.98 21.12
CA GLU A 247 7.76 12.42 22.42
C GLU A 247 8.62 11.23 22.85
N VAL A 248 9.01 10.36 21.92
CA VAL A 248 9.69 9.10 22.24
C VAL A 248 11.22 9.25 22.32
N LEU A 249 11.82 10.07 21.45
CA LEU A 249 13.28 10.20 21.32
C LEU A 249 13.86 11.40 22.09
N GLY A 250 13.01 12.33 22.56
CA GLY A 250 13.42 13.43 23.43
C GLY A 250 14.20 14.56 22.73
N TRP A 251 14.82 15.43 23.54
CA TRP A 251 15.51 16.65 23.07
C TRP A 251 16.79 16.30 22.28
N GLY A 252 16.69 16.41 20.95
CA GLY A 252 17.73 16.02 19.98
C GLY A 252 17.09 15.45 18.71
N ALA A 253 15.94 14.79 18.88
CA ALA A 253 14.93 14.62 17.85
C ALA A 253 13.97 15.81 17.93
N TRP A 254 14.30 16.93 17.27
CA TRP A 254 13.29 17.96 16.98
C TRP A 254 12.10 17.29 16.24
N TYR A 255 11.01 18.01 15.94
CA TYR A 255 9.87 17.45 15.16
C TYR A 255 10.27 16.73 13.85
N TRP A 256 11.52 16.88 13.41
CA TRP A 256 12.12 16.15 12.33
C TRP A 256 13.60 15.87 12.63
N THR A 257 14.02 14.62 12.53
CA THR A 257 15.43 14.24 12.39
C THR A 257 15.73 13.97 10.92
N TRP A 258 16.96 14.23 10.48
CA TRP A 258 17.40 13.86 9.12
C TRP A 258 17.64 12.33 8.99
N ASP A 259 16.79 11.54 9.64
CA ASP A 259 16.76 10.09 9.51
C ASP A 259 16.28 9.71 8.08
N PRO A 260 16.85 8.66 7.47
CA PRO A 260 16.48 8.24 6.12
C PRO A 260 14.99 7.92 5.97
N VAL A 261 14.34 7.35 6.99
CA VAL A 261 12.92 7.00 6.94
C VAL A 261 12.05 8.25 6.95
N GLU A 262 12.32 9.18 7.87
CA GLU A 262 11.62 10.47 7.93
C GLU A 262 11.80 11.20 6.59
N THR A 263 13.04 11.41 6.16
CA THR A 263 13.39 12.13 4.93
C THR A 263 12.74 11.50 3.69
N SER A 264 12.68 10.17 3.62
CA SER A 264 12.07 9.47 2.48
C SER A 264 10.58 9.77 2.31
N SER A 265 9.84 10.04 3.40
CA SER A 265 8.42 10.40 3.35
C SER A 265 8.17 11.85 2.90
N LEU A 266 9.16 12.74 3.05
CA LEU A 266 9.08 14.14 2.61
C LEU A 266 9.21 14.29 1.09
N ILE A 267 10.02 13.45 0.43
CA ILE A 267 10.26 13.56 -1.01
C ILE A 267 8.96 13.42 -1.85
N PRO A 268 8.08 12.41 -1.63
CA PRO A 268 6.81 12.34 -2.35
C PRO A 268 5.88 13.52 -2.02
N TRP A 269 5.97 14.11 -0.82
CA TRP A 269 5.22 15.32 -0.47
C TRP A 269 5.65 16.54 -1.29
N ILE A 270 6.96 16.72 -1.51
CA ILE A 270 7.50 17.81 -2.34
C ILE A 270 7.04 17.66 -3.78
N THR A 271 7.15 16.46 -4.37
CA THR A 271 6.72 16.23 -5.76
C THR A 271 5.21 16.33 -5.93
N ALA A 272 4.42 15.93 -4.92
CA ALA A 272 2.98 16.14 -4.90
C ALA A 272 2.61 17.63 -4.85
N THR A 273 3.33 18.41 -4.03
CA THR A 273 3.17 19.86 -3.95
C THR A 273 3.49 20.50 -5.29
N ALA A 274 4.60 20.12 -5.92
CA ALA A 274 4.97 20.58 -7.25
C ALA A 274 3.90 20.21 -8.30
N PHE A 275 3.33 19.00 -8.23
CA PHE A 275 2.23 18.59 -9.12
C PHE A 275 1.01 19.49 -8.97
N LEU A 276 0.59 19.78 -7.74
CA LEU A 276 -0.58 20.62 -7.47
C LEU A 276 -0.41 22.04 -8.05
N HIS A 277 0.82 22.56 -8.07
CA HIS A 277 1.16 23.84 -8.71
C HIS A 277 1.25 23.71 -10.24
N ALA A 278 1.94 22.70 -10.77
CA ALA A 278 2.07 22.50 -12.22
C ALA A 278 0.69 22.31 -12.88
N ARG A 279 -0.21 21.57 -12.21
CA ARG A 279 -1.55 21.28 -12.72
C ARG A 279 -2.45 22.51 -12.83
N THR A 280 -2.28 23.55 -12.02
CA THR A 280 -3.06 24.79 -12.18
C THR A 280 -2.66 25.56 -13.43
N ARG A 281 -1.42 25.38 -13.89
CA ARG A 281 -0.91 25.94 -15.15
C ARG A 281 -1.17 25.01 -16.35
N ALA A 282 -1.35 23.71 -16.11
CA ALA A 282 -1.71 22.73 -17.14
C ALA A 282 -3.01 23.06 -17.89
N THR A 283 -3.99 23.70 -17.22
CA THR A 283 -5.23 24.16 -17.88
C THR A 283 -5.00 25.29 -18.89
N TYR A 284 -3.82 25.92 -18.87
CA TYR A 284 -3.40 26.95 -19.82
C TYR A 284 -2.43 26.41 -20.88
N GLY A 285 -2.25 25.08 -20.98
CA GLY A 285 -1.34 24.46 -21.94
C GLY A 285 0.13 24.42 -21.50
N GLU A 286 0.47 24.92 -20.32
CA GLU A 286 1.84 24.87 -19.79
C GLU A 286 2.10 23.55 -19.04
N TYR A 287 3.36 23.12 -18.92
CA TYR A 287 3.75 21.96 -18.09
C TYR A 287 3.07 20.64 -18.45
N GLN A 288 2.65 20.45 -19.71
CA GLN A 288 1.97 19.23 -20.14
C GLN A 288 2.82 17.96 -19.96
N PHE A 289 4.15 18.06 -20.06
CA PHE A 289 5.09 16.99 -19.71
C PHE A 289 5.33 16.86 -18.20
N LEU A 290 5.50 18.01 -17.52
CA LEU A 290 5.90 18.04 -16.11
C LEU A 290 4.77 17.54 -15.19
N ALA A 291 3.50 17.82 -15.50
CA ALA A 291 2.37 17.35 -14.69
C ALA A 291 2.28 15.81 -14.60
N PRO A 292 2.24 15.03 -15.71
CA PRO A 292 2.23 13.57 -15.61
C PRO A 292 3.53 13.02 -15.02
N LEU A 293 4.69 13.63 -15.32
CA LEU A 293 5.95 13.25 -14.68
C LEU A 293 5.88 13.36 -13.15
N LEU A 294 5.39 14.48 -12.61
CA LEU A 294 5.30 14.70 -11.17
C LEU A 294 4.27 13.79 -10.49
N ALA A 295 3.14 13.50 -11.16
CA ALA A 295 2.17 12.54 -10.66
C ALA A 295 2.77 11.13 -10.56
N VAL A 296 3.50 10.72 -11.59
CA VAL A 296 4.18 9.42 -11.63
C VAL A 296 5.31 9.33 -10.60
N LEU A 297 6.16 10.36 -10.56
CA LEU A 297 7.29 10.44 -9.65
C LEU A 297 6.84 10.41 -8.19
N SER A 298 5.74 11.06 -7.85
CA SER A 298 5.24 11.07 -6.46
C SER A 298 4.92 9.68 -5.94
N PHE A 299 4.30 8.81 -6.75
CA PHE A 299 4.02 7.44 -6.32
C PHE A 299 5.27 6.54 -6.37
N ILE A 300 6.15 6.71 -7.36
CA ILE A 300 7.46 6.03 -7.38
C ILE A 300 8.23 6.34 -6.09
N LEU A 301 8.21 7.59 -5.63
CA LEU A 301 8.85 8.00 -4.39
C LEU A 301 8.18 7.44 -3.13
N VAL A 302 6.88 7.16 -3.14
CA VAL A 302 6.21 6.39 -2.07
C VAL A 302 6.72 4.95 -2.02
N ILE A 303 6.87 4.29 -3.17
CA ILE A 303 7.48 2.95 -3.23
C ILE A 303 8.95 3.00 -2.79
N PHE A 304 9.69 4.04 -3.18
CA PHE A 304 11.06 4.26 -2.72
C PHE A 304 11.13 4.45 -1.19
N ALA A 305 10.23 5.25 -0.58
CA ALA A 305 10.16 5.39 0.87
C ALA A 305 9.85 4.05 1.56
N THR A 306 8.99 3.23 0.96
CA THR A 306 8.72 1.87 1.42
C THR A 306 9.96 0.99 1.32
N PHE A 307 10.73 1.11 0.24
CA PHE A 307 11.99 0.40 0.07
C PHE A 307 13.02 0.82 1.13
N VAL A 308 13.18 2.12 1.39
CA VAL A 308 14.08 2.62 2.44
C VAL A 308 13.70 2.07 3.81
N THR A 309 12.41 2.06 4.15
CA THR A 309 11.91 1.59 5.46
C THR A 309 11.93 0.08 5.65
N ARG A 310 11.76 -0.70 4.57
CA ARG A 310 11.51 -2.15 4.66
C ARG A 310 12.57 -3.04 4.01
N SER A 311 13.56 -2.48 3.31
CA SER A 311 14.61 -3.28 2.67
C SER A 311 15.73 -3.69 3.61
N GLY A 312 15.89 -3.07 4.79
CA GLY A 312 16.99 -3.35 5.69
C GLY A 312 18.37 -2.88 5.20
N MET A 313 18.46 -2.18 4.06
CA MET A 313 19.73 -1.68 3.53
C MET A 313 20.22 -0.39 4.19
N TRP A 314 19.31 0.37 4.80
CA TRP A 314 19.61 1.67 5.40
C TRP A 314 19.63 1.57 6.92
N ALA A 315 20.67 2.11 7.54
CA ALA A 315 20.70 2.32 8.98
C ALA A 315 19.72 3.46 9.32
N SER A 316 18.65 3.12 10.04
CA SER A 316 17.66 4.07 10.52
C SER A 316 17.23 3.64 11.92
N VAL A 317 16.85 4.59 12.76
CA VAL A 317 16.22 4.28 14.06
C VAL A 317 14.86 3.58 13.88
N HIS A 318 14.36 3.55 12.64
CA HIS A 318 13.12 2.92 12.23
C HIS A 318 13.32 1.61 11.43
N SER A 319 14.56 1.20 11.14
CA SER A 319 14.87 -0.06 10.44
C SER A 319 15.34 -1.14 11.43
N TRP A 320 14.70 -2.31 11.38
CA TRP A 320 14.87 -3.36 12.39
C TRP A 320 15.30 -4.72 11.79
N GLN A 321 15.70 -4.77 10.51
CA GLN A 321 15.95 -6.03 9.78
C GLN A 321 17.09 -5.91 8.77
N ASP A 322 17.76 -7.02 8.48
CA ASP A 322 18.71 -7.19 7.38
C ASP A 322 17.98 -7.31 6.02
N PHE A 323 18.73 -7.25 4.90
CA PHE A 323 18.15 -7.36 3.57
C PHE A 323 17.42 -8.69 3.35
N SER A 324 16.14 -8.61 3.01
CA SER A 324 15.24 -9.75 2.88
C SER A 324 14.75 -9.99 1.45
N LEU A 325 14.11 -11.14 1.22
CA LEU A 325 13.43 -11.44 -0.05
C LEU A 325 12.33 -10.41 -0.36
N GLU A 326 11.64 -9.87 0.65
CA GLU A 326 10.64 -8.82 0.45
C GLU A 326 11.29 -7.52 -0.04
N GLY A 327 12.46 -7.17 0.53
CA GLY A 327 13.26 -6.05 0.07
C GLY A 327 13.63 -6.17 -1.41
N LEU A 328 14.01 -7.37 -1.85
CA LEU A 328 14.28 -7.65 -3.27
C LEU A 328 13.04 -7.50 -4.15
N VAL A 329 11.88 -8.02 -3.72
CA VAL A 329 10.63 -7.88 -4.49
C VAL A 329 10.22 -6.41 -4.62
N ILE A 330 10.35 -5.62 -3.55
CA ILE A 330 10.10 -4.17 -3.59
C ILE A 330 11.09 -3.47 -4.53
N ALA A 331 12.37 -3.86 -4.53
CA ALA A 331 13.38 -3.30 -5.45
C ALA A 331 13.04 -3.59 -6.91
N ILE A 332 12.70 -4.84 -7.24
CA ILE A 332 12.29 -5.24 -8.59
C ILE A 332 11.03 -4.46 -8.99
N PHE A 333 10.06 -4.35 -8.09
CA PHE A 333 8.85 -3.57 -8.34
C PHE A 333 9.17 -2.10 -8.63
N LEU A 334 10.04 -1.48 -7.84
CA LEU A 334 10.47 -0.09 -8.04
C LEU A 334 11.17 0.10 -9.40
N VAL A 335 12.05 -0.81 -9.79
CA VAL A 335 12.76 -0.77 -11.08
C VAL A 335 11.78 -0.93 -12.25
N VAL A 336 10.87 -1.90 -12.18
CA VAL A 336 9.85 -2.13 -13.23
C VAL A 336 8.91 -0.93 -13.33
N LEU A 337 8.45 -0.39 -12.19
CA LEU A 337 7.56 0.75 -12.15
C LEU A 337 8.21 2.00 -12.74
N THR A 338 9.47 2.27 -12.37
CA THR A 338 10.24 3.41 -12.88
C THR A 338 10.55 3.25 -14.36
N GLY A 339 11.07 2.09 -14.78
CA GLY A 339 11.43 1.81 -16.17
C GLY A 339 10.21 1.87 -17.11
N SER A 340 9.10 1.23 -16.75
CA SER A 340 7.87 1.30 -17.55
C SER A 340 7.30 2.72 -17.64
N SER A 341 7.36 3.48 -16.54
CA SER A 341 6.94 4.88 -16.52
C SER A 341 7.79 5.77 -17.42
N VAL A 342 9.12 5.62 -17.37
CA VAL A 342 10.06 6.37 -18.21
C VAL A 342 9.83 6.05 -19.69
N VAL A 343 9.65 4.78 -20.04
CA VAL A 343 9.34 4.37 -21.42
C VAL A 343 8.02 4.99 -21.90
N LEU A 344 6.97 4.98 -21.09
CA LEU A 344 5.68 5.58 -21.46
C LEU A 344 5.77 7.11 -21.59
N LEU A 345 6.49 7.79 -20.70
CA LEU A 345 6.74 9.23 -20.80
C LEU A 345 7.53 9.57 -22.06
N ALA A 346 8.58 8.79 -22.36
CA ALA A 346 9.44 9.04 -23.51
C ALA A 346 8.67 8.87 -24.83
N ARG A 347 7.92 7.77 -24.96
CA ARG A 347 7.05 7.53 -26.12
C ARG A 347 6.06 8.68 -26.34
N ARG A 348 5.42 9.12 -25.26
CA ARG A 348 4.34 10.11 -25.32
C ARG A 348 4.79 11.50 -25.78
N TYR A 349 6.00 11.91 -25.42
CA TYR A 349 6.47 13.30 -25.58
C TYR A 349 7.73 13.46 -26.45
N PHE A 350 8.44 12.38 -26.77
CA PHE A 350 9.65 12.46 -27.62
C PHE A 350 9.57 11.62 -28.89
N GLU A 351 8.75 10.55 -28.95
CA GLU A 351 8.59 9.73 -30.16
C GLU A 351 7.34 10.12 -30.98
N ASP A 352 6.25 10.52 -30.32
CA ASP A 352 4.98 10.88 -30.98
C ASP A 352 4.98 12.29 -31.65
N GLU A 353 6.10 13.03 -31.59
CA GLU A 353 6.28 14.33 -32.25
C GLU A 353 6.97 14.24 -33.63
N GLU A 354 7.40 13.05 -34.05
CA GLU A 354 7.78 12.71 -35.43
C GLU A 354 6.59 12.10 -36.20
#